data_AF-A0A2V6PJ31-F1
#
_entry.id   AF-A0A2V6PJ31-F1
#
_cell.length_a   1.000
_cell.length_b   1.000
_cell.length_c   1.000
_cell.angle_alpha   90.00
_cell.angle_beta   90.00
_cell.angle_gamma   90.00
#
_symmetry.space_group_name_H-M   'P 1'
#
loop_
_entity.id
_entity.type
_entity.pdbx_description
1 polymer ?
#
loop_
_entity_poly.entity_id
_entity_poly.type
_entity_poly.pdbx_seq_one_letter_code
_entity_poly.pdbx_strand_id
1 'polypeptide(L)'
;MSPAYRDGALGLLVAEANRLAEALKLPENLPICETNLLSSYITPPQLVQRLGSFGNITTSNYEYYCSVGKKFSFLTRTGLEREYAKLRKEYRLPMSQMNTNAAYQLAVTWLSEASMDVESLNRDCIVEVLAYTPEGDKGNYFVPVYWVYWTKGTKGRGSVASVELFAPKKVLLQLRVEEAKYILRQPLQVTNLQPVAFWTE
;
A
#
# COMPACT_ATOMS: atom_id res chain seq x y z
N MET A 1 17.13 -20.29 -6.36
CA MET A 1 16.36 -20.05 -5.11
C MET A 1 15.80 -21.39 -4.67
N SER A 2 15.98 -21.81 -3.41
CA SER A 2 15.45 -23.10 -2.96
C SER A 2 13.92 -23.02 -2.78
N PRO A 3 13.19 -24.14 -2.94
CA PRO A 3 11.77 -24.23 -2.60
C PRO A 3 11.50 -23.79 -1.16
N ALA A 4 12.24 -24.33 -0.18
CA ALA A 4 12.08 -23.98 1.24
C ALA A 4 12.20 -22.47 1.53
N TYR A 5 13.09 -21.75 0.83
CA TYR A 5 13.17 -20.29 0.97
C TYR A 5 11.96 -19.60 0.37
N ARG A 6 11.54 -20.02 -0.82
CA ARG A 6 10.37 -19.44 -1.49
C ARG A 6 9.13 -19.61 -0.62
N ASP A 7 8.91 -20.79 -0.07
CA ASP A 7 7.72 -21.11 0.72
C ASP A 7 7.73 -20.36 2.05
N GLY A 8 8.90 -20.33 2.73
CA GLY A 8 9.06 -19.53 3.95
C GLY A 8 8.86 -18.01 3.71
N ALA A 9 9.40 -17.48 2.61
CA ALA A 9 9.22 -16.07 2.25
C ALA A 9 7.77 -15.75 1.88
N LEU A 10 7.11 -16.64 1.13
CA LEU A 10 5.71 -16.49 0.77
C LEU A 10 4.81 -16.49 2.01
N GLY A 11 5.04 -17.42 2.94
CA GLY A 11 4.32 -17.46 4.22
C GLY A 11 4.45 -16.16 5.00
N LEU A 12 5.64 -15.56 5.04
CA LEU A 12 5.86 -14.25 5.69
C LEU A 12 5.11 -13.11 4.99
N LEU A 13 5.09 -13.08 3.65
CA LEU A 13 4.32 -12.06 2.90
C LEU A 13 2.81 -12.20 3.13
N VAL A 14 2.30 -13.43 3.12
CA VAL A 14 0.87 -13.70 3.36
C VAL A 14 0.49 -13.34 4.80
N ALA A 15 1.31 -13.68 5.78
CA ALA A 15 1.08 -13.27 7.16
C ALA A 15 1.09 -11.75 7.32
N GLU A 16 2.01 -11.06 6.62
CA GLU A 16 2.07 -9.60 6.64
C GLU A 16 0.84 -8.97 5.99
N ALA A 17 0.40 -9.48 4.83
CA ALA A 17 -0.79 -9.00 4.15
C ALA A 17 -2.06 -9.20 4.98
N ASN A 18 -2.21 -10.33 5.67
CA ASN A 18 -3.33 -10.57 6.59
C ASN A 18 -3.38 -9.54 7.71
N ARG A 19 -2.24 -9.27 8.38
CA ARG A 19 -2.15 -8.25 9.43
C ARG A 19 -2.56 -6.87 8.92
N LEU A 20 -2.11 -6.50 7.71
CA LEU A 20 -2.45 -5.22 7.09
C LEU A 20 -3.93 -5.14 6.72
N ALA A 21 -4.46 -6.19 6.10
CA ALA A 21 -5.85 -6.25 5.68
C ALA A 21 -6.82 -6.21 6.86
N GLU A 22 -6.49 -6.87 7.98
CA GLU A 22 -7.25 -6.78 9.22
C GLU A 22 -7.21 -5.37 9.81
N ALA A 23 -6.01 -4.79 10.00
CA ALA A 23 -5.85 -3.46 10.60
C ALA A 23 -6.56 -2.37 9.79
N LEU A 24 -6.43 -2.42 8.46
CA LEU A 24 -7.05 -1.46 7.55
C LEU A 24 -8.51 -1.79 7.22
N LYS A 25 -9.03 -2.93 7.72
CA LYS A 25 -10.38 -3.45 7.43
C LYS A 25 -10.65 -3.52 5.92
N LEU A 26 -9.66 -4.00 5.16
CA LEU A 26 -9.75 -4.11 3.71
C LEU A 26 -10.83 -5.15 3.33
N PRO A 27 -11.54 -4.95 2.22
CA PRO A 27 -12.54 -5.90 1.71
C PRO A 27 -11.86 -7.12 1.06
N GLU A 28 -11.10 -7.86 1.86
CA GLU A 28 -10.43 -9.11 1.48
C GLU A 28 -11.19 -10.32 2.01
N ASN A 29 -10.98 -11.46 1.35
CA ASN A 29 -11.41 -12.74 1.89
C ASN A 29 -10.39 -13.20 2.93
N LEU A 30 -10.61 -12.81 4.19
CA LEU A 30 -9.72 -13.14 5.30
C LEU A 30 -10.03 -14.53 5.89
N PRO A 31 -9.00 -15.32 6.28
CA PRO A 31 -7.58 -15.04 6.04
C PRO A 31 -7.21 -15.24 4.56
N ILE A 32 -6.37 -14.33 4.03
CA ILE A 32 -5.70 -14.51 2.74
C ILE A 32 -4.81 -15.75 2.85
N CYS A 33 -5.03 -16.69 1.96
CA CYS A 33 -4.27 -17.93 1.79
C CYS A 33 -3.65 -17.99 0.39
N GLU A 34 -2.77 -18.96 0.13
CA GLU A 34 -2.14 -19.13 -1.18
C GLU A 34 -3.14 -19.30 -2.33
N THR A 35 -4.28 -19.94 -2.08
CA THR A 35 -5.37 -20.13 -3.05
C THR A 35 -6.08 -18.82 -3.42
N ASN A 36 -5.91 -17.76 -2.64
CA ASN A 36 -6.44 -16.43 -2.96
C ASN A 36 -5.50 -15.60 -3.84
N LEU A 37 -4.25 -16.06 -4.03
CA LEU A 37 -3.24 -15.29 -4.75
C LEU A 37 -3.42 -15.46 -6.26
N LEU A 38 -3.55 -14.33 -6.96
CA LEU A 38 -3.46 -14.28 -8.42
C LEU A 38 -2.01 -14.37 -8.89
N SER A 39 -1.09 -13.80 -8.10
CA SER A 39 0.34 -13.89 -8.34
C SER A 39 1.13 -13.62 -7.07
N SER A 40 2.40 -14.02 -7.09
CA SER A 40 3.37 -13.73 -6.04
C SER A 40 4.76 -13.60 -6.65
N TYR A 41 5.56 -12.70 -6.12
CA TYR A 41 6.97 -12.58 -6.45
C TYR A 41 7.80 -12.54 -5.18
N ILE A 42 8.81 -13.40 -5.11
CA ILE A 42 9.78 -13.47 -4.02
C ILE A 42 11.13 -13.02 -4.57
N THR A 43 11.71 -11.99 -3.96
CA THR A 43 13.03 -11.53 -4.35
C THR A 43 14.09 -12.57 -3.97
N PRO A 44 15.00 -12.93 -4.88
CA PRO A 44 16.10 -13.85 -4.58
C PRO A 44 16.94 -13.37 -3.39
N PRO A 45 17.42 -14.26 -2.50
CA PRO A 45 18.11 -13.88 -1.26
C PRO A 45 19.29 -12.91 -1.47
N GLN A 46 20.07 -13.10 -2.54
CA GLN A 46 21.22 -12.27 -2.87
C GLN A 46 20.82 -10.83 -3.26
N LEU A 47 19.63 -10.66 -3.82
CA LEU A 47 19.09 -9.37 -4.23
C LEU A 47 18.37 -8.67 -3.08
N VAL A 48 17.74 -9.40 -2.16
CA VAL A 48 17.08 -8.83 -0.98
C VAL A 48 18.03 -7.98 -0.15
N GLN A 49 19.29 -8.41 0.00
CA GLN A 49 20.30 -7.65 0.76
C GLN A 49 20.74 -6.36 0.06
N ARG A 50 20.74 -6.34 -1.28
CA ARG A 50 21.19 -5.19 -2.07
C ARG A 50 20.07 -4.17 -2.30
N LEU A 51 18.86 -4.66 -2.57
CA LEU A 51 17.73 -3.83 -2.98
C LEU A 51 16.81 -3.47 -1.82
N GLY A 52 16.86 -4.21 -0.71
CA GLY A 52 15.91 -4.04 0.39
C GLY A 52 14.47 -4.42 0.04
N SER A 53 14.21 -5.01 -1.12
CA SER A 53 12.90 -5.51 -1.53
C SER A 53 12.79 -7.01 -1.24
N PHE A 54 11.79 -7.39 -0.46
CA PHE A 54 11.52 -8.77 -0.07
C PHE A 54 10.64 -9.51 -1.08
N GLY A 55 9.63 -8.81 -1.62
CA GLY A 55 8.69 -9.36 -2.59
C GLY A 55 7.31 -8.72 -2.51
N ASN A 56 6.36 -9.31 -3.23
CA ASN A 56 4.96 -8.89 -3.22
C ASN A 56 4.01 -10.06 -3.47
N ILE A 57 2.75 -9.89 -3.06
CA ILE A 57 1.65 -10.78 -3.40
C ILE A 57 0.49 -9.97 -3.97
N THR A 58 -0.31 -10.60 -4.83
CA THR A 58 -1.49 -10.00 -5.46
C THR A 58 -2.70 -10.88 -5.22
N THR A 59 -3.74 -10.30 -4.62
CA THR A 59 -5.08 -10.88 -4.52
C THR A 59 -5.98 -10.31 -5.62
N SER A 60 -7.26 -10.72 -5.63
CA SER A 60 -8.26 -10.09 -6.50
C SER A 60 -8.55 -8.63 -6.17
N ASN A 61 -8.24 -8.18 -4.95
CA ASN A 61 -8.61 -6.84 -4.48
C ASN A 61 -7.40 -5.92 -4.33
N TYR A 62 -6.26 -6.44 -3.88
CA TYR A 62 -5.07 -5.65 -3.55
C TYR A 62 -3.76 -6.36 -3.89
N GLU A 63 -2.75 -5.53 -4.09
CA GLU A 63 -1.34 -5.90 -4.23
C GLU A 63 -0.59 -5.37 -3.01
N TYR A 64 0.15 -6.25 -2.33
CA TYR A 64 0.88 -5.95 -1.10
C TYR A 64 2.37 -6.07 -1.36
N TYR A 65 3.13 -5.01 -1.10
CA TYR A 65 4.56 -4.94 -1.38
C TYR A 65 5.36 -4.78 -0.09
N CYS A 66 6.36 -5.64 0.09
CA CYS A 66 7.39 -5.47 1.09
C CYS A 66 8.69 -5.03 0.42
N SER A 67 8.74 -3.78 -0.04
CA SER A 67 9.76 -3.34 -1.00
C SER A 67 10.80 -2.36 -0.44
N VAL A 68 10.56 -1.80 0.74
CA VAL A 68 11.43 -0.79 1.36
C VAL A 68 11.96 -1.32 2.69
N GLY A 69 13.28 -1.55 2.77
CA GLY A 69 13.92 -2.07 4.00
C GLY A 69 13.40 -3.45 4.44
N LYS A 70 12.87 -4.24 3.50
CA LYS A 70 12.19 -5.54 3.69
C LYS A 70 10.92 -5.45 4.53
N LYS A 71 10.33 -4.26 4.66
CA LYS A 71 9.09 -4.00 5.40
C LYS A 71 7.95 -3.81 4.41
N PHE A 72 6.71 -4.03 4.84
CA PHE A 72 5.55 -3.57 4.10
C PHE A 72 5.67 -2.07 3.83
N SER A 73 5.51 -1.68 2.56
CA SER A 73 5.75 -0.32 2.10
C SER A 73 4.66 0.19 1.17
N PHE A 74 4.10 -0.68 0.31
CA PHE A 74 3.06 -0.30 -0.65
C PHE A 74 1.86 -1.23 -0.61
N LEU A 75 0.69 -0.64 -0.79
CA LEU A 75 -0.58 -1.32 -1.03
C LEU A 75 -1.25 -0.64 -2.23
N THR A 76 -1.69 -1.41 -3.21
CA THR A 76 -2.39 -0.87 -4.39
C THR A 76 -3.61 -1.72 -4.69
N ARG A 77 -4.75 -1.10 -4.99
CA ARG A 77 -5.95 -1.82 -5.41
C ARG A 77 -5.72 -2.50 -6.76
N THR A 78 -6.01 -3.79 -6.85
CA THR A 78 -5.88 -4.56 -8.11
C THR A 78 -6.81 -3.97 -9.17
N GLY A 79 -6.28 -3.72 -10.38
CA GLY A 79 -7.05 -3.12 -11.48
C GLY A 79 -7.37 -1.63 -11.30
N LEU A 80 -6.52 -0.88 -10.57
CA LEU A 80 -6.70 0.53 -10.22
C LEU A 80 -7.15 1.43 -11.39
N GLU A 81 -6.56 1.29 -12.58
CA GLU A 81 -6.94 2.09 -13.76
C GLU A 81 -8.41 1.89 -14.17
N ARG A 82 -8.91 0.65 -14.09
CA ARG A 82 -10.31 0.34 -14.36
C ARG A 82 -11.21 0.95 -13.30
N GLU A 83 -10.79 0.91 -12.04
CA GLU A 83 -11.51 1.56 -10.93
C GLU A 83 -11.57 3.07 -11.14
N TYR A 84 -10.47 3.71 -11.54
CA TYR A 84 -10.48 5.15 -11.86
C TYR A 84 -11.45 5.49 -12.99
N ALA A 85 -11.42 4.74 -14.09
CA ALA A 85 -12.35 4.96 -15.20
C ALA A 85 -13.82 4.83 -14.74
N LYS A 86 -14.11 3.84 -13.89
CA LYS A 86 -15.43 3.64 -13.29
C LYS A 86 -15.84 4.81 -12.38
N LEU A 87 -15.01 5.19 -11.42
CA LEU A 87 -15.31 6.26 -10.46
C LEU A 87 -15.52 7.61 -11.16
N ARG A 88 -14.72 7.92 -12.19
CA ARG A 88 -14.87 9.16 -12.99
C ARG A 88 -16.17 9.20 -13.79
N LYS A 89 -16.71 8.03 -14.17
CA LYS A 89 -18.00 7.93 -14.87
C LYS A 89 -19.18 8.02 -13.90
N GLU A 90 -19.07 7.40 -12.73
CA GLU A 90 -20.17 7.25 -11.77
C GLU A 90 -20.35 8.46 -10.84
N TYR A 91 -19.30 9.22 -10.55
CA TYR A 91 -19.35 10.29 -9.55
C TYR A 91 -19.01 11.64 -10.16
N ARG A 92 -19.87 12.62 -9.89
CA ARG A 92 -19.62 14.06 -10.07
C ARG A 92 -20.29 14.78 -8.93
N LEU A 93 -19.50 15.39 -8.05
CA LEU A 93 -19.99 16.18 -6.92
C LEU A 93 -19.69 17.66 -7.14
N PRO A 94 -20.57 18.58 -6.68
CA PRO A 94 -20.29 20.01 -6.74
C PRO A 94 -19.01 20.35 -5.96
N MET A 95 -18.20 21.29 -6.46
CA MET A 95 -16.97 21.74 -5.78
C MET A 95 -17.21 22.17 -4.31
N SER A 96 -18.39 22.69 -3.98
CA SER A 96 -18.78 23.05 -2.61
C SER A 96 -18.82 21.88 -1.62
N GLN A 97 -18.87 20.64 -2.11
CA GLN A 97 -18.81 19.42 -1.29
C GLN A 97 -17.38 18.87 -1.15
N MET A 98 -16.38 19.50 -1.78
CA MET A 98 -14.99 19.06 -1.66
C MET A 98 -14.50 19.23 -0.22
N ASN A 99 -14.08 18.13 0.40
CA ASN A 99 -13.55 18.14 1.75
C ASN A 99 -12.17 17.49 1.81
N THR A 100 -11.14 18.28 1.51
CA THR A 100 -9.74 17.85 1.56
C THR A 100 -9.27 17.55 2.99
N ASN A 101 -9.80 18.25 3.99
CA ASN A 101 -9.47 18.00 5.40
C ASN A 101 -9.92 16.60 5.85
N ALA A 102 -11.14 16.17 5.50
CA ALA A 102 -11.62 14.83 5.81
C ALA A 102 -10.82 13.75 5.08
N ALA A 103 -10.42 13.99 3.83
CA ALA A 103 -9.55 13.09 3.09
C ALA A 103 -8.17 12.94 3.77
N TYR A 104 -7.56 14.05 4.21
CA TYR A 104 -6.31 14.03 4.96
C TYR A 104 -6.41 13.23 6.26
N GLN A 105 -7.45 13.48 7.07
CA GLN A 105 -7.64 12.75 8.34
C GLN A 105 -7.81 11.24 8.12
N LEU A 106 -8.52 10.85 7.06
CA LEU A 106 -8.66 9.45 6.70
C LEU A 106 -7.33 8.83 6.25
N ALA A 107 -6.52 9.56 5.48
CA ALA A 107 -5.19 9.12 5.09
C ALA A 107 -4.24 8.96 6.29
N VAL A 108 -4.24 9.90 7.22
CA VAL A 108 -3.48 9.81 8.49
C VAL A 108 -3.90 8.58 9.30
N THR A 109 -5.21 8.33 9.38
CA THR A 109 -5.75 7.15 10.07
C THR A 109 -5.20 5.87 9.45
N TRP A 110 -5.32 5.70 8.13
CA TRP A 110 -4.83 4.48 7.47
C TRP A 110 -3.32 4.31 7.54
N LEU A 111 -2.53 5.38 7.42
CA LEU A 111 -1.09 5.28 7.61
C LEU A 111 -0.75 4.84 9.04
N SER A 112 -1.45 5.36 10.05
CA SER A 112 -1.24 4.98 11.45
C SER A 112 -1.63 3.52 11.69
N GLU A 113 -2.78 3.07 11.19
CA GLU A 113 -3.23 1.65 11.26
C GLU A 113 -2.27 0.70 10.51
N ALA A 114 -1.69 1.16 9.40
CA ALA A 114 -0.63 0.44 8.69
C ALA A 114 0.73 0.46 9.43
N SER A 115 0.81 1.07 10.61
CA SER A 115 2.02 1.24 11.42
C SER A 115 3.11 2.07 10.71
N MET A 116 2.71 3.19 10.12
CA MET A 116 3.62 4.22 9.60
C MET A 116 3.81 5.33 10.63
N ASP A 117 4.99 5.94 10.65
CA ASP A 117 5.32 7.05 11.53
C ASP A 117 4.78 8.37 10.97
N VAL A 118 3.48 8.58 11.15
CA VAL A 118 2.78 9.77 10.64
C VAL A 118 3.23 11.04 11.33
N GLU A 119 3.65 10.96 12.61
CA GLU A 119 4.19 12.10 13.33
C GLU A 119 5.48 12.61 12.68
N SER A 120 6.44 11.71 12.42
CA SER A 120 7.67 12.08 11.74
C SER A 120 7.42 12.50 10.29
N LEU A 121 6.46 11.90 9.58
CA LEU A 121 6.07 12.34 8.25
C LEU A 121 5.53 13.79 8.28
N ASN A 122 4.63 14.12 9.20
CA ASN A 122 4.06 15.45 9.33
C ASN A 122 5.09 16.51 9.80
N ARG A 123 6.11 16.09 10.55
CA ARG A 123 7.21 16.96 10.97
C ARG A 123 8.22 17.22 9.85
N ASP A 124 8.57 16.18 9.09
CA ASP A 124 9.68 16.24 8.14
C ASP A 124 9.23 16.63 6.72
N CYS A 125 7.93 16.56 6.41
CA CYS A 125 7.40 16.75 5.05
C CYS A 125 6.32 17.83 4.97
N ILE A 126 6.14 18.38 3.78
CA ILE A 126 4.99 19.21 3.42
C ILE A 126 3.85 18.29 2.99
N VAL A 127 2.64 18.56 3.50
CA VAL A 127 1.43 17.82 3.13
C VAL A 127 0.69 18.53 2.01
N GLU A 128 0.34 17.79 0.96
CA GLU A 128 -0.50 18.28 -0.13
C GLU A 128 -1.70 17.37 -0.34
N VAL A 129 -2.89 17.95 -0.45
CA VAL A 129 -4.12 17.22 -0.72
C VAL A 129 -4.72 17.71 -2.03
N LEU A 130 -4.84 16.81 -3.00
CA LEU A 130 -5.40 17.08 -4.31
C LEU A 130 -6.66 16.23 -4.52
N ALA A 131 -7.61 16.75 -5.28
CA ALA A 131 -8.79 16.03 -5.72
C ALA A 131 -8.84 15.98 -7.26
N TYR A 132 -9.50 14.99 -7.84
CA TYR A 132 -9.63 14.93 -9.29
C TYR A 132 -10.69 15.91 -9.78
N THR A 133 -10.26 16.98 -10.42
CA THR A 133 -11.11 18.00 -11.04
C THR A 133 -11.02 17.91 -12.57
N PRO A 134 -11.97 17.24 -13.27
CA PRO A 134 -11.89 17.05 -14.72
C PRO A 134 -11.91 18.37 -15.51
N GLU A 135 -12.50 19.42 -14.94
CA GLU A 135 -12.62 20.76 -15.51
C GLU A 135 -11.54 21.73 -14.98
N GLY A 136 -10.57 21.21 -14.20
CA GLY A 136 -9.58 22.01 -13.48
C GLY A 136 -10.12 22.75 -12.26
N ASP A 137 -9.28 23.58 -11.63
CA ASP A 137 -9.56 24.25 -10.34
C ASP A 137 -10.76 25.21 -10.37
N LYS A 138 -11.17 25.65 -11.57
CA LYS A 138 -12.32 26.56 -11.78
C LYS A 138 -13.57 25.83 -12.26
N GLY A 139 -13.55 24.50 -12.28
CA GLY A 139 -14.68 23.66 -12.64
C GLY A 139 -15.84 23.76 -11.66
N ASN A 140 -17.01 23.27 -12.06
CA ASN A 140 -18.18 23.20 -11.17
C ASN A 140 -18.24 21.90 -10.37
N TYR A 141 -17.51 20.87 -10.83
CA TYR A 141 -17.57 19.53 -10.27
C TYR A 141 -16.19 18.90 -10.10
N PHE A 142 -16.13 17.96 -9.17
CA PHE A 142 -14.99 17.07 -8.97
C PHE A 142 -15.45 15.63 -8.81
N VAL A 143 -14.52 14.69 -8.98
CA VAL A 143 -14.69 13.29 -8.59
C VAL A 143 -14.06 13.14 -7.21
N PRO A 144 -14.73 12.56 -6.21
CA PRO A 144 -14.23 12.51 -4.83
C PRO A 144 -13.18 11.42 -4.59
N VAL A 145 -12.25 11.36 -5.53
CA VAL A 145 -10.95 10.70 -5.47
C VAL A 145 -9.94 11.75 -5.04
N TYR A 146 -9.20 11.44 -3.98
CA TYR A 146 -8.20 12.31 -3.40
C TYR A 146 -6.82 11.66 -3.41
N TRP A 147 -5.79 12.49 -3.58
CA TRP A 147 -4.41 12.14 -3.34
C TRP A 147 -3.90 12.99 -2.18
N VAL A 148 -3.35 12.33 -1.17
CA VAL A 148 -2.67 12.95 -0.03
C VAL A 148 -1.20 12.60 -0.13
N TYR A 149 -0.35 13.61 -0.24
CA TYR A 149 1.10 13.45 -0.39
C TYR A 149 1.84 14.04 0.79
N TRP A 150 2.94 13.39 1.17
CA TRP A 150 3.99 13.94 2.02
C TRP A 150 5.25 14.09 1.18
N THR A 151 5.77 15.31 1.02
CA THR A 151 6.91 15.62 0.13
C THR A 151 8.02 16.40 0.86
N LYS A 152 9.27 16.25 0.40
CA LYS A 152 10.45 16.97 0.95
C LYS A 152 10.82 18.26 0.18
N GLY A 153 9.92 18.81 -0.63
CA GLY A 153 10.20 19.96 -1.50
C GLY A 153 8.95 20.52 -2.18
N THR A 154 9.13 21.36 -3.21
CA THR A 154 8.00 21.98 -3.94
C THR A 154 7.36 21.02 -4.95
N LYS A 155 6.02 20.89 -4.85
CA LYS A 155 5.03 20.25 -5.73
C LYS A 155 5.53 19.26 -6.80
N GLY A 156 5.22 17.97 -6.58
CA GLY A 156 4.95 17.01 -7.67
C GLY A 156 6.03 15.97 -7.99
N ARG A 157 7.21 15.96 -7.35
CA ARG A 157 8.20 14.87 -7.47
C ARG A 157 8.83 14.54 -6.11
N GLY A 158 9.00 13.25 -5.83
CA GLY A 158 9.66 12.79 -4.59
C GLY A 158 8.74 12.73 -3.36
N SER A 159 7.52 12.20 -3.51
CA SER A 159 6.68 11.90 -2.35
C SER A 159 7.35 10.84 -1.49
N VAL A 160 7.56 11.18 -0.22
CA VAL A 160 8.05 10.26 0.82
C VAL A 160 6.95 9.28 1.21
N ALA A 161 5.71 9.75 1.25
CA ALA A 161 4.52 8.93 1.42
C ALA A 161 3.36 9.47 0.59
N SER A 162 2.44 8.59 0.22
CA SER A 162 1.18 8.97 -0.41
C SER A 162 0.04 8.04 -0.04
N VAL A 163 -1.18 8.59 -0.03
CA VAL A 163 -2.42 7.84 0.08
C VAL A 163 -3.38 8.33 -0.98
N GLU A 164 -3.93 7.38 -1.74
CA GLU A 164 -4.98 7.62 -2.73
C GLU A 164 -6.27 6.97 -2.25
N LEU A 165 -7.38 7.72 -2.27
CA LEU A 165 -8.62 7.28 -1.68
C LEU A 165 -9.86 7.78 -2.40
N PHE A 166 -10.93 7.01 -2.29
CA PHE A 166 -12.27 7.41 -2.70
C PHE A 166 -13.13 7.65 -1.46
N ALA A 167 -13.44 8.92 -1.19
CA ALA A 167 -13.99 9.36 0.09
C ALA A 167 -15.42 8.86 0.38
N PRO A 168 -16.39 8.86 -0.57
CA PRO A 168 -17.79 8.55 -0.26
C PRO A 168 -18.01 7.17 0.36
N LYS A 169 -17.16 6.20 -0.01
CA LYS A 169 -17.22 4.83 0.50
C LYS A 169 -16.00 4.47 1.37
N LYS A 170 -15.13 5.45 1.67
CA LYS A 170 -13.85 5.25 2.39
C LYS A 170 -13.05 4.08 1.81
N VAL A 171 -12.88 4.07 0.49
CA VAL A 171 -12.10 3.02 -0.19
C VAL A 171 -10.66 3.48 -0.33
N LEU A 172 -9.74 2.70 0.23
CA LEU A 172 -8.31 2.86 0.01
C LEU A 172 -7.95 2.32 -1.37
N LEU A 173 -7.41 3.19 -2.24
CA LEU A 173 -7.00 2.87 -3.59
C LEU A 173 -5.51 2.55 -3.66
N GLN A 174 -4.70 3.34 -2.96
CA GLN A 174 -3.27 3.15 -2.87
C GLN A 174 -2.72 3.74 -1.57
N LEU A 175 -1.69 3.11 -0.99
CA LEU A 175 -0.90 3.61 0.11
C LEU A 175 0.57 3.32 -0.20
N ARG A 176 1.44 4.32 -0.07
CA ARG A 176 2.88 4.15 -0.31
C ARG A 176 3.71 4.88 0.73
N VAL A 177 4.79 4.25 1.19
CA VAL A 177 5.86 4.89 1.97
C VAL A 177 7.20 4.46 1.38
N GLU A 178 7.95 5.42 0.87
CA GLU A 178 9.17 5.21 0.07
C GLU A 178 10.45 5.16 0.95
N GLU A 179 10.38 5.60 2.21
CA GLU A 179 11.53 5.67 3.11
C GLU A 179 11.36 4.82 4.38
N ALA A 180 12.27 3.88 4.60
CA ALA A 180 12.20 2.88 5.67
C ALA A 180 12.14 3.45 7.10
N LYS A 181 12.62 4.69 7.30
CA LYS A 181 12.60 5.37 8.60
C LYS A 181 11.19 5.75 9.06
N TYR A 182 10.23 5.87 8.13
CA TYR A 182 8.83 6.15 8.46
C TYR A 182 7.97 4.87 8.52
N ILE A 183 8.57 3.69 8.40
CA ILE A 183 7.87 2.41 8.47
C ILE A 183 8.22 1.76 9.80
N LEU A 184 7.28 1.72 10.75
CA LEU A 184 7.51 1.19 12.11
C LEU A 184 7.49 -0.34 12.16
N ARG A 185 7.05 -0.97 11.06
CA ARG A 185 6.99 -2.43 10.93
C ARG A 185 8.38 -3.05 10.92
N GLN A 186 8.46 -4.29 11.41
CA GLN A 186 9.72 -5.02 11.42
C GLN A 186 10.06 -5.55 10.01
N PRO A 187 11.35 -5.56 9.62
CA PRO A 187 11.78 -6.19 8.38
C PRO A 187 11.46 -7.68 8.37
N LEU A 188 10.92 -8.18 7.26
CA LEU A 188 10.71 -9.61 7.05
C LEU A 188 12.06 -10.31 6.85
N GLN A 189 12.21 -11.46 7.51
CA GLN A 189 13.42 -12.28 7.46
C GLN A 189 13.03 -13.76 7.44
N VAL A 190 13.52 -14.49 6.45
CA VAL A 190 13.39 -15.95 6.42
C VAL A 190 14.42 -16.54 7.37
N THR A 191 13.98 -17.01 8.52
CA THR A 191 14.82 -17.72 9.50
C THR A 191 14.66 -19.24 9.33
N ASN A 192 15.73 -20.01 9.55
CA ASN A 192 15.74 -21.48 9.58
C ASN A 192 15.32 -22.17 8.28
N LEU A 193 16.16 -22.09 7.24
CA LEU A 193 16.11 -22.98 6.08
C LEU A 193 16.73 -24.33 6.43
N GLN A 194 16.15 -25.10 7.35
CA GLN A 194 16.63 -26.48 7.51
C GLN A 194 16.25 -27.28 6.25
N PRO A 195 17.20 -27.97 5.61
CA PRO A 195 16.85 -28.95 4.60
C PRO A 195 16.02 -30.03 5.30
N VAL A 196 14.81 -30.27 4.79
CA VAL A 196 14.03 -31.44 5.21
C VAL A 196 14.89 -32.65 4.86
N ALA A 197 15.48 -33.29 5.89
CA ALA A 197 16.16 -34.55 5.71
C ALA A 197 15.10 -35.55 5.27
N PHE A 198 15.15 -35.93 4.00
CA PHE A 198 14.39 -37.08 3.51
C PHE A 198 14.98 -38.30 4.21
N TRP A 199 14.26 -38.83 5.20
CA TRP A 199 14.48 -40.18 5.67
C TRP A 199 14.04 -41.12 4.56
N THR A 200 15.00 -41.70 3.85
CA THR A 200 14.78 -42.92 3.07
C THR A 200 14.91 -44.09 4.03
N GLU A 201 13.78 -44.72 4.35
CA GLU A 201 13.75 -46.14 4.73
C GLU A 201 13.84 -47.02 3.48
#